data_AF-F1CF70-F1
#
_entry.id   AF-F1CF70-F1
#
_cell.length_a   1.000
_cell.length_b   1.000
_cell.length_c   1.000
_cell.angle_alpha   90.00
_cell.angle_beta   90.00
_cell.angle_gamma   90.00
#
_symmetry.space_group_name_H-M   'P 1'
#
loop_
_entity.id
_entity.type
_entity.pdbx_description
1 polymer ?
#
loop_
_entity_poly.entity_id
_entity_poly.type
_entity_poly.pdbx_seq_one_letter_code
_entity_poly.pdbx_strand_id
1 'polypeptide(L)'
;VVRKTKGFSWGAAGVSTALWTGVGLDVLLARARPILRGKKRARYVCFEGADKLPNGYYGTSIKLNWAMDPNRGIMVSHKMNGEALAPDHGKPLRIVIPGQIGGRSVKWLKRIIVTEAPSDNWYHIYDNRVLPTTISPEESADLPDVWKDERYAIYDLNTNSAVARPAHNERVDTATTKNFKFQGYAYAGGGRRVTRVELTLDRGRTWRLADVHYPEDEYRSAPEGETLFGGRLDVGWRESCFCWCFWSLEIPLADLVGDGGVGTTGDVMLRAMDESMMVQPRD
;
A
#
# COMPACT_ATOMS: atom_id res chain seq x y z
N VAL A 1 -10.74 -22.04 -3.82
CA VAL A 1 -12.15 -21.93 -3.35
C VAL A 1 -12.29 -20.60 -2.64
N VAL A 2 -13.12 -19.69 -3.13
CA VAL A 2 -13.42 -18.41 -2.44
C VAL A 2 -14.54 -18.65 -1.43
N ARG A 3 -14.43 -18.04 -0.25
CA ARG A 3 -15.40 -18.18 0.86
C ARG A 3 -15.86 -16.80 1.31
N LYS A 4 -17.08 -16.69 1.83
CA LYS A 4 -17.54 -15.46 2.48
C LYS A 4 -16.69 -15.21 3.73
N THR A 5 -16.26 -13.97 3.92
CA THR A 5 -15.45 -13.54 5.07
C THR A 5 -16.16 -12.42 5.83
N LYS A 6 -15.66 -12.09 7.03
CA LYS A 6 -16.09 -10.93 7.81
C LYS A 6 -15.25 -9.72 7.40
N GLY A 7 -15.88 -8.57 7.15
CA GLY A 7 -15.21 -7.32 6.81
C GLY A 7 -15.96 -6.51 5.77
N PHE A 8 -15.51 -5.27 5.53
CA PHE A 8 -16.04 -4.45 4.46
C PHE A 8 -15.64 -4.99 3.09
N SER A 9 -16.58 -5.07 2.15
CA SER A 9 -16.35 -5.57 0.80
C SER A 9 -15.72 -4.50 -0.09
N TRP A 10 -14.42 -4.29 0.09
CA TRP A 10 -13.65 -3.39 -0.77
C TRP A 10 -13.62 -3.91 -2.21
N GLY A 11 -13.79 -3.00 -3.17
CA GLY A 11 -13.36 -3.22 -4.55
C GLY A 11 -11.86 -2.95 -4.70
N ALA A 12 -11.41 -2.76 -5.94
CA ALA A 12 -10.00 -2.42 -6.19
C ALA A 12 -9.61 -1.03 -5.62
N ALA A 13 -10.56 -0.11 -5.48
CA ALA A 13 -10.31 1.29 -5.13
C ALA A 13 -10.05 1.56 -3.62
N GLY A 14 -9.69 0.56 -2.81
CA GLY A 14 -9.29 0.73 -1.41
C GLY A 14 -7.91 1.39 -1.23
N VAL A 15 -7.55 2.33 -2.11
CA VAL A 15 -6.23 2.96 -2.22
C VAL A 15 -6.39 4.40 -2.69
N SER A 16 -5.51 5.30 -2.22
CA SER A 16 -5.42 6.69 -2.66
C SER A 16 -4.00 7.21 -2.40
N THR A 17 -3.59 8.24 -3.13
CA THR A 17 -2.28 8.90 -2.98
C THR A 17 -2.47 10.38 -2.72
N ALA A 18 -1.64 10.95 -1.84
CA ALA A 18 -1.70 12.36 -1.45
C ALA A 18 -0.31 12.88 -1.08
N LEU A 19 -0.14 14.19 -1.16
CA LEU A 19 1.04 14.90 -0.64
C LEU A 19 0.83 15.17 0.85
N TRP A 20 1.75 14.72 1.68
CA TRP A 20 1.69 14.90 3.14
C TRP A 20 2.75 15.89 3.60
N THR A 21 2.37 16.82 4.47
CA THR A 21 3.32 17.75 5.10
C THR A 21 3.39 17.50 6.60
N GLY A 22 4.61 17.33 7.12
CA GLY A 22 4.84 16.93 8.50
C GLY A 22 6.30 16.94 8.91
N VAL A 23 6.57 16.33 10.07
CA VAL A 23 7.92 16.15 10.61
C VAL A 23 8.31 14.69 10.51
N GLY A 24 9.52 14.41 10.02
CA GLY A 24 10.09 13.06 9.98
C GLY A 24 10.09 12.41 11.37
N LEU A 25 9.63 11.16 11.44
CA LEU A 25 9.56 10.42 12.70
C LEU A 25 10.96 10.14 13.26
N ASP A 26 11.94 9.92 12.37
CA ASP A 26 13.35 9.77 12.69
C ASP A 26 13.89 10.99 13.44
N VAL A 27 13.53 12.21 13.03
CA VAL A 27 13.91 13.47 13.69
C VAL A 27 13.34 13.55 15.11
N LEU A 28 12.05 13.19 15.26
CA LEU A 28 11.39 13.19 16.57
C LEU A 28 12.01 12.14 17.51
N LEU A 29 12.27 10.94 17.00
CA LEU A 29 12.88 9.86 17.78
C LEU A 29 14.34 10.16 18.14
N ALA A 30 15.12 10.77 17.24
CA ALA A 30 16.48 11.21 17.53
C ALA A 30 16.51 12.21 18.70
N ARG A 31 15.50 13.09 18.79
CA ARG A 31 15.34 14.01 19.93
C ARG A 31 14.96 13.29 21.22
N ALA A 32 14.14 12.24 21.14
CA ALA A 32 13.74 11.41 22.28
C ALA A 32 14.84 10.46 22.80
N ARG A 33 15.87 10.19 21.99
CA ARG A 33 17.05 9.37 22.33
C ARG A 33 16.69 7.97 22.88
N PRO A 34 16.02 7.12 22.07
CA PRO A 34 15.67 5.76 22.50
C PRO A 34 16.91 4.92 22.84
N ILE A 35 16.76 3.99 23.78
CA ILE A 35 17.84 3.08 24.18
C ILE A 35 17.99 1.97 23.13
N LEU A 36 18.97 2.12 22.23
CA LEU A 36 19.18 1.19 21.11
C LEU A 36 20.05 -0.02 21.44
N ARG A 37 20.74 -0.03 22.59
CA ARG A 37 21.70 -1.07 23.00
C ARG A 37 21.50 -1.47 24.46
N GLY A 38 21.94 -2.68 24.82
CA GLY A 38 21.86 -3.20 26.19
C GLY A 38 20.71 -4.18 26.43
N LYS A 39 20.52 -4.58 27.70
CA LYS A 39 19.57 -5.65 28.09
C LYS A 39 18.08 -5.28 27.90
N LYS A 40 17.73 -3.99 27.88
CA LYS A 40 16.38 -3.47 27.61
C LYS A 40 16.39 -2.62 26.34
N ARG A 41 16.77 -3.21 25.21
CA ARG A 41 16.88 -2.49 23.94
C ARG A 41 15.51 -2.27 23.32
N ALA A 42 15.24 -1.04 22.91
CA ALA A 42 14.06 -0.71 22.14
C ALA A 42 14.13 -1.34 20.74
N ARG A 43 13.00 -1.86 20.26
CA ARG A 43 12.88 -2.50 18.94
C ARG A 43 11.64 -2.07 18.17
N TYR A 44 10.66 -1.47 18.84
CA TYR A 44 9.39 -1.06 18.24
C TYR A 44 9.03 0.37 18.66
N VAL A 45 8.17 0.97 17.85
CA VAL A 45 7.50 2.24 18.13
C VAL A 45 6.01 1.98 18.02
N CYS A 46 5.30 2.08 19.15
CA CYS A 46 3.86 2.01 19.23
C CYS A 46 3.25 3.39 19.04
N PHE A 47 2.10 3.42 18.36
CA PHE A 47 1.29 4.60 18.14
C PHE A 47 -0.10 4.36 18.70
N GLU A 48 -0.69 5.35 19.33
CA GLU A 48 -2.06 5.31 19.81
C GLU A 48 -2.85 6.53 19.34
N GLY A 49 -4.05 6.29 18.83
CA GLY A 49 -5.02 7.31 18.43
C GLY A 49 -5.89 7.78 19.61
N ALA A 50 -6.64 8.86 19.39
CA ALA A 50 -7.57 9.42 20.37
C ALA A 50 -9.00 8.85 20.23
N ASP A 51 -9.27 8.03 19.21
CA ASP A 51 -10.58 7.46 18.93
C ASP A 51 -10.90 6.31 19.89
N LYS A 52 -12.07 6.37 20.52
CA LYS A 52 -12.55 5.32 21.42
C LYS A 52 -13.44 4.34 20.65
N LEU A 53 -12.94 3.13 20.48
CA LEU A 53 -13.60 2.02 19.78
C LEU A 53 -14.08 0.96 20.80
N PRO A 54 -14.83 -0.08 20.38
CA PRO A 54 -15.37 -1.08 21.31
C PRO A 54 -14.32 -1.80 22.18
N ASN A 55 -13.09 -1.97 21.68
CA ASN A 55 -12.00 -2.66 22.38
C ASN A 55 -10.91 -1.68 22.87
N GLY A 56 -11.26 -0.42 23.11
CA GLY A 56 -10.35 0.62 23.59
C GLY A 56 -9.92 1.59 22.49
N TYR A 57 -8.77 2.24 22.68
CA TYR A 57 -8.23 3.17 21.67
C TYR A 57 -7.53 2.40 20.55
N TYR A 58 -7.59 2.91 19.33
CA TYR A 58 -6.83 2.31 18.23
C TYR A 58 -5.33 2.44 18.48
N GLY A 59 -4.60 1.33 18.36
CA GLY A 59 -3.15 1.32 18.54
C GLY A 59 -2.47 0.19 17.81
N THR A 60 -1.23 0.44 17.40
CA THR A 60 -0.40 -0.52 16.65
C THR A 60 1.08 -0.13 16.81
N SER A 61 1.99 -0.93 16.28
CA SER A 61 3.41 -0.61 16.24
C SER A 61 4.06 -0.81 14.88
N ILE A 62 5.25 -0.25 14.71
CA ILE A 62 6.23 -0.58 13.67
C ILE A 62 7.60 -0.87 14.30
N LYS A 63 8.51 -1.43 13.52
CA LYS A 63 9.89 -1.64 13.95
C LYS A 63 10.62 -0.29 14.10
N LEU A 64 11.40 -0.15 15.17
CA LEU A 64 12.14 1.06 15.49
C LEU A 64 13.21 1.37 14.45
N ASN A 65 13.90 0.36 13.91
CA ASN A 65 14.89 0.59 12.87
C ASN A 65 14.28 1.20 11.60
N TRP A 66 13.03 0.84 11.27
CA TRP A 66 12.29 1.45 10.17
C TRP A 66 11.86 2.89 10.51
N ALA A 67 11.41 3.12 11.74
CA ALA A 67 11.03 4.45 12.22
C ALA A 67 12.19 5.45 12.27
N MET A 68 13.42 4.95 12.46
CA MET A 68 14.66 5.72 12.49
C MET A 68 15.34 5.83 11.12
N ASP A 69 14.89 5.06 10.12
CA ASP A 69 15.49 5.09 8.80
C ASP A 69 14.89 6.26 8.01
N PRO A 70 15.67 7.34 7.77
CA PRO A 70 15.17 8.45 7.00
C PRO A 70 14.69 7.96 5.64
N ASN A 71 15.30 6.93 5.03
CA ASN A 71 14.96 6.40 3.71
C ASN A 71 13.53 5.80 3.62
N ARG A 72 12.84 5.58 4.74
CA ARG A 72 11.45 5.10 4.76
C ARG A 72 10.38 6.21 4.76
N GLY A 73 10.76 7.48 4.89
CA GLY A 73 9.85 8.62 4.73
C GLY A 73 8.70 8.67 5.75
N ILE A 74 8.87 8.03 6.91
CA ILE A 74 7.82 7.95 7.94
C ILE A 74 7.71 9.30 8.65
N MET A 75 6.49 9.84 8.75
CA MET A 75 6.29 11.19 9.31
C MET A 75 5.07 11.29 10.21
N VAL A 76 5.13 12.25 11.12
CA VAL A 76 3.98 12.81 11.83
C VAL A 76 3.45 13.97 10.98
N SER A 77 2.29 13.78 10.35
CA SER A 77 1.70 14.73 9.40
C SER A 77 0.60 15.56 10.01
N HIS A 78 0.54 16.83 9.61
CA HIS A 78 -0.49 17.80 9.97
C HIS A 78 -1.19 18.43 8.75
N LYS A 79 -0.79 18.10 7.51
CA LYS A 79 -1.48 18.50 6.28
C LYS A 79 -1.55 17.37 5.24
N MET A 80 -2.59 17.43 4.42
CA MET A 80 -2.82 16.56 3.27
C MET A 80 -3.19 17.45 2.07
N ASN A 81 -2.45 17.35 0.97
CA ASN A 81 -2.62 18.15 -0.25
C ASN A 81 -2.65 19.67 0.02
N GLY A 82 -1.79 20.15 0.91
CA GLY A 82 -1.66 21.57 1.26
C GLY A 82 -2.65 22.08 2.29
N GLU A 83 -3.71 21.32 2.58
CA GLU A 83 -4.75 21.69 3.55
C GLU A 83 -4.51 21.04 4.91
N ALA A 84 -5.04 21.65 5.98
CA ALA A 84 -5.08 21.01 7.29
C ALA A 84 -5.87 19.69 7.20
N LEU A 85 -5.45 18.67 7.95
CA LEU A 85 -6.13 17.38 7.93
C LEU A 85 -7.64 17.53 8.20
N ALA A 86 -8.46 16.90 7.35
CA ALA A 86 -9.87 16.71 7.63
C ALA A 86 -10.07 15.75 8.81
N PRO A 87 -11.21 15.80 9.52
CA PRO A 87 -11.50 14.87 10.63
C PRO A 87 -11.31 13.40 10.25
N ASP A 88 -11.82 12.97 9.10
CA ASP A 88 -11.70 11.58 8.61
C ASP A 88 -10.26 11.16 8.29
N HIS A 89 -9.38 12.13 8.05
CA HIS A 89 -7.96 11.93 7.78
C HIS A 89 -7.07 12.21 8.99
N GLY A 90 -7.64 12.34 10.19
CA GLY A 90 -6.87 12.32 11.44
C GLY A 90 -6.55 13.70 12.02
N LYS A 91 -7.37 14.72 11.77
CA LYS A 91 -7.20 16.06 12.38
C LYS A 91 -6.96 15.98 13.91
N PRO A 92 -5.95 16.67 14.48
CA PRO A 92 -4.98 17.55 13.82
C PRO A 92 -3.70 16.84 13.36
N LEU A 93 -3.44 15.61 13.81
CA LEU A 93 -2.19 14.89 13.60
C LEU A 93 -2.42 13.41 13.32
N ARG A 94 -1.67 12.86 12.37
CA ARG A 94 -1.60 11.42 12.13
C ARG A 94 -0.17 10.97 11.89
N ILE A 95 0.07 9.67 12.04
CA ILE A 95 1.23 9.02 11.43
C ILE A 95 0.91 8.67 9.97
N VAL A 96 1.91 8.86 9.10
CA VAL A 96 1.93 8.42 7.71
C VAL A 96 3.16 7.51 7.53
N ILE A 97 2.92 6.27 7.09
CA ILE A 97 3.95 5.24 6.93
C ILE A 97 3.96 4.78 5.47
N PRO A 98 4.85 5.33 4.63
CA PRO A 98 4.95 4.92 3.24
C PRO A 98 5.26 3.42 3.07
N GLY A 99 4.68 2.81 2.04
CA GLY A 99 4.90 1.41 1.68
C GLY A 99 4.29 0.37 2.64
N GLN A 100 3.58 0.78 3.69
CA GLN A 100 2.87 -0.10 4.62
C GLN A 100 1.35 0.01 4.48
N ILE A 101 0.62 -0.98 4.99
CA ILE A 101 -0.84 -0.93 5.03
C ILE A 101 -1.35 0.29 5.82
N GLY A 102 -2.51 0.80 5.41
CA GLY A 102 -3.16 1.95 6.04
C GLY A 102 -3.40 1.77 7.54
N GLY A 103 -3.62 0.53 8.01
CA GLY A 103 -3.81 0.21 9.43
C GLY A 103 -2.62 0.61 10.32
N ARG A 104 -1.39 0.70 9.80
CA ARG A 104 -0.25 1.18 10.60
C ARG A 104 -0.18 2.71 10.70
N SER A 105 -0.87 3.43 9.82
CA SER A 105 -0.90 4.90 9.76
C SER A 105 -1.95 5.50 10.71
N VAL A 106 -1.68 5.44 12.02
CA VAL A 106 -2.63 5.85 13.08
C VAL A 106 -3.10 7.30 12.91
N LYS A 107 -4.42 7.49 12.88
CA LYS A 107 -5.10 8.80 12.85
C LYS A 107 -5.32 9.33 14.27
N TRP A 108 -5.55 10.65 14.38
CA TRP A 108 -5.83 11.32 15.66
C TRP A 108 -4.75 11.02 16.71
N LEU A 109 -3.48 11.08 16.29
CA LEU A 109 -2.33 10.60 17.04
C LEU A 109 -2.24 11.27 18.41
N LYS A 110 -2.19 10.45 19.46
CA LYS A 110 -2.12 10.90 20.85
C LYS A 110 -0.80 10.53 21.52
N ARG A 111 -0.26 9.34 21.25
CA ARG A 111 0.98 8.84 21.89
C ARG A 111 1.90 8.18 20.87
N ILE A 112 3.20 8.40 21.07
CA ILE A 112 4.31 7.68 20.42
C ILE A 112 5.12 7.05 21.56
N ILE A 113 5.23 5.72 21.57
CA ILE A 113 5.79 4.97 22.69
C ILE A 113 6.86 4.03 22.16
N VAL A 114 8.08 4.14 22.68
CA VAL A 114 9.18 3.26 22.29
C VAL A 114 9.23 2.04 23.20
N THR A 115 9.24 0.84 22.62
CA THR A 115 9.10 -0.43 23.36
C THR A 115 10.08 -1.50 22.87
N GLU A 116 10.28 -2.54 23.68
CA GLU A 116 11.10 -3.72 23.33
C GLU A 116 10.34 -4.75 22.48
N ALA A 117 9.02 -4.80 22.61
CA ALA A 117 8.11 -5.74 21.96
C ALA A 117 7.07 -5.00 21.10
N PRO A 118 6.42 -5.68 20.13
CA PRO A 118 5.29 -5.11 19.40
C PRO A 118 4.17 -4.65 20.33
N SER A 119 3.28 -3.82 19.79
CA SER A 119 2.07 -3.35 20.49
C SER A 119 1.21 -4.53 20.99
N ASP A 120 0.81 -4.48 22.25
CA ASP A 120 -0.17 -5.39 22.86
C ASP A 120 -1.62 -4.92 22.70
N ASN A 121 -1.84 -3.77 22.04
CA ASN A 121 -3.17 -3.24 21.72
C ASN A 121 -4.04 -4.27 20.98
N TRP A 122 -5.32 -4.35 21.35
CA TRP A 122 -6.28 -5.28 20.77
C TRP A 122 -6.33 -5.23 19.23
N TYR A 123 -6.31 -4.02 18.64
CA TYR A 123 -6.35 -3.82 17.19
C TYR A 123 -5.05 -4.20 16.47
N HIS A 124 -3.93 -4.30 17.19
CA HIS A 124 -2.69 -4.83 16.65
C HIS A 124 -2.70 -6.36 16.60
N ILE A 125 -3.32 -6.99 17.58
CA ILE A 125 -3.38 -8.45 17.72
C ILE A 125 -4.47 -9.03 16.82
N TYR A 126 -5.70 -8.52 16.91
CA TYR A 126 -6.91 -9.16 16.34
C TYR A 126 -7.39 -8.53 15.02
N ASP A 127 -6.55 -7.73 14.36
CA ASP A 127 -6.84 -7.13 13.05
C ASP A 127 -5.56 -7.03 12.20
N ASN A 128 -5.71 -6.78 10.90
CA ASN A 128 -4.61 -6.52 9.96
C ASN A 128 -3.54 -7.62 9.93
N ARG A 129 -3.99 -8.88 9.84
CA ARG A 129 -3.16 -10.07 9.66
C ARG A 129 -3.59 -10.90 8.45
N VAL A 130 -2.65 -11.53 7.76
CA VAL A 130 -2.95 -12.62 6.80
C VAL A 130 -2.67 -13.93 7.50
N LEU A 131 -3.74 -14.58 7.98
CA LEU A 131 -3.63 -15.88 8.63
C LEU A 131 -3.40 -17.00 7.60
N PRO A 132 -2.81 -18.14 7.99
CA PRO A 132 -2.66 -19.30 7.11
C PRO A 132 -3.99 -19.71 6.46
N THR A 133 -3.94 -20.04 5.16
CA THR A 133 -5.12 -20.39 4.35
C THR A 133 -5.84 -21.67 4.79
N THR A 134 -5.21 -22.47 5.65
CA THR A 134 -5.82 -23.64 6.28
C THR A 134 -6.79 -23.29 7.41
N ILE A 135 -6.78 -22.06 7.91
CA ILE A 135 -7.66 -21.59 8.99
C ILE A 135 -8.92 -20.98 8.38
N SER A 136 -10.09 -21.51 8.75
CA SER A 136 -11.39 -20.97 8.35
C SER A 136 -11.75 -19.68 9.10
N PRO A 137 -12.66 -18.85 8.55
CA PRO A 137 -13.18 -17.69 9.28
C PRO A 137 -13.80 -18.05 10.64
N GLU A 138 -14.45 -19.21 10.74
CA GLU A 138 -15.05 -19.71 11.98
C GLU A 138 -13.97 -20.08 13.01
N GLU A 139 -12.96 -20.86 12.61
CA GLU A 139 -11.83 -21.24 13.48
C GLU A 139 -11.04 -20.01 13.95
N SER A 140 -10.90 -18.99 13.10
CA SER A 140 -10.15 -17.78 13.46
C SER A 140 -10.71 -17.03 14.67
N ALA A 141 -11.96 -17.26 15.08
CA ALA A 141 -12.58 -16.55 16.19
C ALA A 141 -11.87 -16.83 17.54
N ASP A 142 -11.37 -18.05 17.74
CA ASP A 142 -10.89 -18.55 19.04
C ASP A 142 -9.44 -19.05 19.01
N LEU A 143 -8.56 -18.39 18.24
CA LEU A 143 -7.14 -18.76 18.09
C LEU A 143 -6.18 -17.65 18.59
N PRO A 144 -6.14 -17.36 19.91
CA PRO A 144 -5.37 -16.24 20.46
C PRO A 144 -3.87 -16.33 20.19
N ASP A 145 -3.29 -17.53 20.17
CA ASP A 145 -1.85 -17.70 19.90
C ASP A 145 -1.51 -17.45 18.44
N VAL A 146 -2.42 -17.80 17.51
CA VAL A 146 -2.27 -17.49 16.08
C VAL A 146 -2.35 -15.99 15.86
N TRP A 147 -3.30 -15.30 16.49
CA TRP A 147 -3.40 -13.84 16.42
C TRP A 147 -2.22 -13.09 17.05
N LYS A 148 -1.52 -13.70 18.01
CA LYS A 148 -0.32 -13.10 18.62
C LYS A 148 0.96 -13.39 17.84
N ASP A 149 0.91 -14.23 16.83
CA ASP A 149 2.08 -14.59 16.02
C ASP A 149 2.41 -13.50 14.99
N GLU A 150 3.49 -12.76 15.25
CA GLU A 150 3.96 -11.65 14.42
C GLU A 150 4.32 -12.05 12.98
N ARG A 151 4.48 -13.35 12.67
CA ARG A 151 4.67 -13.80 11.29
C ARG A 151 3.49 -13.48 10.39
N TYR A 152 2.31 -13.29 10.96
CA TYR A 152 1.07 -12.98 10.22
C TYR A 152 0.71 -11.50 10.23
N ALA A 153 1.39 -10.68 11.03
CA ALA A 153 1.14 -9.24 11.11
C ALA A 153 1.55 -8.55 9.80
N ILE A 154 0.61 -7.82 9.18
CA ILE A 154 0.90 -7.12 7.94
C ILE A 154 1.63 -5.81 8.24
N TYR A 155 2.76 -5.58 7.57
CA TYR A 155 3.49 -4.32 7.60
C TYR A 155 3.58 -3.76 6.18
N ASP A 156 4.65 -4.09 5.45
CA ASP A 156 4.82 -3.70 4.05
C ASP A 156 3.74 -4.35 3.17
N LEU A 157 3.22 -3.57 2.23
CA LEU A 157 2.30 -4.08 1.20
C LEU A 157 3.01 -5.09 0.29
N ASN A 158 2.24 -6.03 -0.26
CA ASN A 158 2.67 -6.82 -1.41
C ASN A 158 2.52 -6.00 -2.71
N THR A 159 3.10 -6.50 -3.79
CA THR A 159 2.86 -5.98 -5.13
C THR A 159 1.41 -6.22 -5.53
N ASN A 160 0.73 -5.19 -6.02
CA ASN A 160 -0.64 -5.29 -6.50
C ASN A 160 -0.84 -4.42 -7.76
N SER A 161 -1.85 -4.76 -8.54
CA SER A 161 -2.25 -4.00 -9.72
C SER A 161 -3.73 -4.20 -10.03
N ALA A 162 -4.34 -3.22 -10.66
CA ALA A 162 -5.73 -3.30 -11.08
C ALA A 162 -5.94 -2.59 -12.42
N VAL A 163 -6.90 -3.12 -13.18
CA VAL A 163 -7.43 -2.50 -14.39
C VAL A 163 -8.46 -1.45 -13.98
N ALA A 164 -8.29 -0.22 -14.46
CA ALA A 164 -9.26 0.87 -14.31
C ALA A 164 -10.03 1.13 -15.62
N ARG A 165 -9.41 0.81 -16.77
CA ARG A 165 -10.02 0.83 -18.09
C ARG A 165 -9.73 -0.48 -18.83
N PRO A 166 -10.75 -1.21 -19.31
CA PRO A 166 -12.16 -0.83 -19.40
C PRO A 166 -12.84 -0.73 -18.02
N ALA A 167 -13.86 0.12 -17.93
CA ALA A 167 -14.76 0.14 -16.79
C ALA A 167 -15.64 -1.12 -16.76
N HIS A 168 -16.21 -1.44 -15.60
CA HIS A 168 -17.15 -2.54 -15.48
C HIS A 168 -18.36 -2.32 -16.40
N ASN A 169 -18.66 -3.30 -17.25
CA ASN A 169 -19.69 -3.25 -18.30
C ASN A 169 -19.45 -2.21 -19.42
N GLU A 170 -18.24 -1.67 -19.57
CA GLU A 170 -17.88 -0.87 -20.75
C GLU A 170 -18.04 -1.72 -22.02
N ARG A 171 -18.67 -1.14 -23.04
CA ARG A 171 -18.88 -1.77 -24.34
C ARG A 171 -18.10 -1.00 -25.40
N VAL A 172 -17.41 -1.73 -26.25
CA VAL A 172 -16.60 -1.19 -27.34
C VAL A 172 -17.19 -1.67 -28.65
N ASP A 173 -17.43 -0.74 -29.58
CA ASP A 173 -17.92 -1.08 -30.91
C ASP A 173 -16.77 -1.60 -31.77
N THR A 174 -16.88 -2.87 -32.18
CA THR A 174 -15.87 -3.58 -32.95
C THR A 174 -15.81 -3.14 -34.41
N ALA A 175 -16.85 -2.47 -34.93
CA ALA A 175 -16.87 -1.96 -36.30
C ALA A 175 -16.06 -0.66 -36.45
N THR A 176 -15.99 0.15 -35.39
CA THR A 176 -15.38 1.49 -35.43
C THR A 176 -14.06 1.58 -34.68
N THR A 177 -13.81 0.69 -33.72
CA THR A 177 -12.60 0.72 -32.88
C THR A 177 -11.55 -0.26 -33.39
N LYS A 178 -10.38 0.26 -33.79
CA LYS A 178 -9.26 -0.59 -34.23
C LYS A 178 -8.35 -1.05 -33.09
N ASN A 179 -8.06 -0.15 -32.16
CA ASN A 179 -7.22 -0.40 -30.99
C ASN A 179 -7.97 0.00 -29.73
N PHE A 180 -7.80 -0.77 -28.66
CA PHE A 180 -8.34 -0.47 -27.36
C PHE A 180 -7.20 -0.28 -26.35
N LYS A 181 -7.26 0.82 -25.59
CA LYS A 181 -6.25 1.17 -24.60
C LYS A 181 -6.68 0.71 -23.21
N PHE A 182 -6.03 -0.33 -22.70
CA PHE A 182 -6.13 -0.72 -21.30
C PHE A 182 -5.33 0.22 -20.43
N GLN A 183 -5.87 0.56 -19.26
CA GLN A 183 -5.21 1.45 -18.31
C GLN A 183 -5.50 1.01 -16.88
N GLY A 184 -4.59 1.33 -15.97
CA GLY A 184 -4.78 1.04 -14.56
C GLY A 184 -3.65 1.60 -13.71
N TYR A 185 -3.56 1.08 -12.50
CA TYR A 185 -2.48 1.40 -11.57
C TYR A 185 -1.82 0.12 -11.06
N ALA A 186 -0.62 0.28 -10.52
CA ALA A 186 0.08 -0.73 -9.75
C ALA A 186 0.82 -0.08 -8.58
N TYR A 187 1.05 -0.84 -7.52
CA TYR A 187 1.84 -0.40 -6.36
C TYR A 187 2.58 -1.59 -5.75
N ALA A 188 3.62 -1.29 -4.97
CA ALA A 188 4.30 -2.26 -4.12
C ALA A 188 4.56 -1.65 -2.73
N GLY A 189 4.86 -2.50 -1.75
CA GLY A 189 5.20 -2.04 -0.41
C GLY A 189 6.68 -1.80 -0.19
N GLY A 190 7.02 -1.35 1.02
CA GLY A 190 8.40 -1.22 1.49
C GLY A 190 9.30 -0.29 0.67
N GLY A 191 8.74 0.58 -0.16
CA GLY A 191 9.50 1.47 -1.04
C GLY A 191 9.96 0.82 -2.35
N ARG A 192 9.46 -0.38 -2.70
CA ARG A 192 9.89 -1.10 -3.90
C ARG A 192 9.28 -0.53 -5.17
N ARG A 193 10.08 -0.42 -6.23
CA ARG A 193 9.58 -0.04 -7.56
C ARG A 193 8.82 -1.20 -8.21
N VAL A 194 7.64 -0.92 -8.78
CA VAL A 194 7.01 -1.83 -9.76
C VAL A 194 7.82 -1.71 -11.05
N THR A 195 8.49 -2.79 -11.45
CA THR A 195 9.38 -2.80 -12.63
C THR A 195 8.69 -3.29 -13.88
N ARG A 196 7.60 -4.05 -13.72
CA ARG A 196 6.89 -4.66 -14.85
C ARG A 196 5.41 -4.78 -14.58
N VAL A 197 4.60 -4.41 -15.58
CA VAL A 197 3.16 -4.70 -15.62
C VAL A 197 2.89 -5.45 -16.92
N GLU A 198 2.25 -6.61 -16.80
CA GLU A 198 2.02 -7.50 -17.94
C GLU A 198 0.54 -7.89 -18.02
N LEU A 199 0.04 -7.95 -19.24
CA LEU A 199 -1.33 -8.31 -19.55
C LEU A 199 -1.36 -9.52 -20.47
N THR A 200 -2.25 -10.48 -20.17
CA THR A 200 -2.45 -11.68 -20.97
C THR A 200 -3.89 -11.77 -21.45
N LEU A 201 -4.04 -12.26 -22.68
CA LEU A 201 -5.31 -12.49 -23.35
C LEU A 201 -5.62 -14.00 -23.52
N ASP A 202 -4.66 -14.86 -23.21
CA ASP A 202 -4.68 -16.29 -23.54
C ASP A 202 -4.48 -17.18 -22.31
N ARG A 203 -5.01 -16.71 -21.18
CA ARG A 203 -4.94 -17.36 -19.88
C ARG A 203 -3.54 -17.55 -19.31
N GLY A 204 -2.64 -16.61 -19.60
CA GLY A 204 -1.28 -16.55 -19.04
C GLY A 204 -0.25 -17.35 -19.83
N ARG A 205 -0.57 -17.80 -21.06
CA ARG A 205 0.37 -18.50 -21.94
C ARG A 205 1.37 -17.52 -22.55
N THR A 206 0.88 -16.36 -22.98
CA THR A 206 1.70 -15.23 -23.46
C THR A 206 1.36 -13.96 -22.70
N TRP A 207 2.34 -13.06 -22.62
CA TRP A 207 2.27 -11.82 -21.85
C TRP A 207 2.73 -10.66 -22.72
N ARG A 208 1.97 -9.56 -22.68
CA ARG A 208 2.29 -8.30 -23.33
C ARG A 208 2.74 -7.32 -22.26
N LEU A 209 3.86 -6.66 -22.52
CA LEU A 209 4.44 -5.68 -21.60
C LEU A 209 3.72 -4.33 -21.76
N ALA A 210 3.21 -3.78 -20.65
CA ALA A 210 2.60 -2.45 -20.62
C ALA A 210 3.65 -1.35 -20.41
N ASP A 211 3.34 -0.15 -20.90
CA ASP A 211 4.10 1.05 -20.57
C ASP A 211 3.74 1.50 -19.16
N VAL A 212 4.75 1.82 -18.35
CA VAL A 212 4.58 2.25 -16.96
C VAL A 212 5.04 3.69 -16.79
N HIS A 213 4.18 4.52 -16.21
CA HIS A 213 4.42 5.91 -15.86
C HIS A 213 4.55 6.07 -14.34
N TYR A 214 5.59 6.77 -13.90
CA TYR A 214 5.94 6.95 -12.48
C TYR A 214 5.86 8.43 -12.08
N PRO A 215 4.67 8.97 -11.73
CA PRO A 215 4.54 10.39 -11.38
C PRO A 215 5.42 10.86 -10.21
N GLU A 216 5.78 9.95 -9.29
CA GLU A 216 6.70 10.25 -8.19
C GLU A 216 8.08 10.71 -8.66
N ASP A 217 8.54 10.23 -9.83
CA ASP A 217 9.85 10.58 -10.37
C ASP A 217 9.89 12.03 -10.91
N GLU A 218 8.74 12.63 -11.22
CA GLU A 218 8.64 14.07 -11.50
C GLU A 218 9.03 14.90 -10.26
N TYR A 219 8.57 14.48 -9.08
CA TYR A 219 8.95 15.12 -7.81
C TYR A 219 10.40 14.80 -7.43
N ARG A 220 10.91 13.62 -7.78
CA ARG A 220 12.32 13.24 -7.58
C ARG A 220 13.27 14.11 -8.41
N SER A 221 12.82 14.53 -9.59
CA SER A 221 13.58 15.39 -10.51
C SER A 221 13.48 16.89 -10.19
N ALA A 222 12.72 17.27 -9.17
CA ALA A 222 12.60 18.66 -8.75
C ALA A 222 13.95 19.22 -8.27
N PRO A 223 14.21 20.54 -8.42
CA PRO A 223 15.45 21.15 -7.93
C PRO A 223 15.70 20.90 -6.45
N GLU A 224 16.97 20.80 -6.06
CA GLU A 224 17.33 20.62 -4.65
C GLU A 224 16.82 21.80 -3.80
N GLY A 225 16.19 21.49 -2.68
CA GLY A 225 15.64 22.50 -1.76
C GLY A 225 14.25 23.01 -2.16
N GLU A 226 13.64 22.49 -3.23
CA GLU A 226 12.27 22.83 -3.62
C GLU A 226 11.30 22.63 -2.46
N THR A 227 10.35 23.55 -2.33
CA THR A 227 9.35 23.53 -1.25
C THR A 227 7.95 23.48 -1.81
N LEU A 228 7.10 22.68 -1.17
CA LEU A 228 5.68 22.59 -1.51
C LEU A 228 4.86 22.59 -0.23
N PHE A 229 3.81 23.42 -0.18
CA PHE A 229 2.89 23.56 0.96
C PHE A 229 3.54 23.92 2.31
N GLY A 230 4.71 24.55 2.27
CA GLY A 230 5.50 24.94 3.44
C GLY A 230 6.40 23.84 3.99
N GLY A 231 6.54 22.71 3.29
CA GLY A 231 7.56 21.68 3.57
C GLY A 231 8.56 21.58 2.42
N ARG A 232 9.79 21.15 2.73
CA ARG A 232 10.77 20.79 1.69
C ARG A 232 10.34 19.47 1.03
N LEU A 233 10.41 19.38 -0.29
CA LEU A 233 10.26 18.10 -0.99
C LEU A 233 11.39 17.17 -0.56
N ASP A 234 11.03 16.02 0.02
CA ASP A 234 11.98 15.07 0.61
C ASP A 234 11.99 13.75 -0.18
N VAL A 235 12.12 13.84 -1.50
CA VAL A 235 12.14 12.66 -2.40
C VAL A 235 13.36 12.61 -3.32
N GLY A 236 13.97 13.74 -3.66
CA GLY A 236 15.06 13.81 -4.66
C GLY A 236 16.32 13.01 -4.36
N TRP A 237 16.58 12.67 -3.09
CA TRP A 237 17.73 11.84 -2.69
C TRP A 237 17.39 10.36 -2.49
N ARG A 238 16.10 10.01 -2.50
CA ARG A 238 15.63 8.64 -2.24
C ARG A 238 15.60 7.88 -3.55
N GLU A 239 15.83 6.58 -3.47
CA GLU A 239 15.53 5.64 -4.58
C GLU A 239 14.23 4.85 -4.32
N SER A 240 13.70 4.93 -3.10
CA SER A 240 12.42 4.31 -2.76
C SER A 240 11.25 4.92 -3.54
N CYS A 241 10.27 4.07 -3.83
CA CYS A 241 9.02 4.39 -4.50
C CYS A 241 7.85 4.20 -3.53
N PHE A 242 7.21 5.30 -3.12
CA PHE A 242 6.12 5.29 -2.16
C PHE A 242 4.75 5.51 -2.78
N CYS A 243 4.71 6.00 -4.02
CA CYS A 243 3.48 6.21 -4.75
C CYS A 243 3.18 5.03 -5.67
N TRP A 244 1.91 4.88 -6.03
CA TRP A 244 1.54 4.02 -7.14
C TRP A 244 2.14 4.52 -8.47
N CYS A 245 2.26 3.62 -9.43
CA CYS A 245 2.51 3.95 -10.82
C CYS A 245 1.25 3.70 -11.64
N PHE A 246 1.17 4.33 -12.80
CA PHE A 246 0.09 4.11 -13.76
C PHE A 246 0.63 3.30 -14.94
N TRP A 247 -0.20 2.45 -15.52
CA TRP A 247 0.21 1.67 -16.69
C TRP A 247 -0.81 1.81 -17.80
N SER A 248 -0.35 1.63 -19.04
CA SER A 248 -1.23 1.51 -20.18
C SER A 248 -0.70 0.55 -21.24
N LEU A 249 -1.62 -0.09 -21.96
CA LEU A 249 -1.29 -0.98 -23.06
C LEU A 249 -2.36 -0.86 -24.15
N GLU A 250 -1.93 -0.51 -25.37
CA GLU A 250 -2.81 -0.54 -26.54
C GLU A 250 -2.83 -1.94 -27.15
N ILE A 251 -4.03 -2.47 -27.39
CA ILE A 251 -4.26 -3.80 -27.93
C ILE A 251 -5.15 -3.67 -29.17
N PRO A 252 -4.74 -4.26 -30.32
CA PRO A 252 -5.62 -4.39 -31.47
C PRO A 252 -6.91 -5.09 -31.07
N LEU A 253 -8.06 -4.51 -31.40
CA LEU A 253 -9.35 -5.07 -30.99
C LEU A 253 -9.60 -6.44 -31.63
N ALA A 254 -9.00 -6.70 -32.80
CA ALA A 254 -9.00 -8.01 -33.44
C ALA A 254 -8.43 -9.12 -32.52
N ASP A 255 -7.42 -8.79 -31.69
CA ASP A 255 -6.82 -9.73 -30.75
C ASP A 255 -7.74 -10.07 -29.57
N LEU A 256 -8.75 -9.23 -29.30
CA LEU A 256 -9.75 -9.45 -28.25
C LEU A 256 -10.98 -10.20 -28.76
N VAL A 257 -11.35 -10.00 -30.02
CA VAL A 257 -12.56 -10.59 -30.63
C VAL A 257 -12.28 -11.96 -31.25
N GLY A 258 -11.04 -12.18 -31.71
CA GLY A 258 -10.61 -13.38 -32.44
C GLY A 258 -11.15 -13.47 -33.87
N ASP A 259 -10.56 -14.36 -34.68
CA ASP A 259 -11.02 -14.63 -36.05
C ASP A 259 -12.21 -15.61 -36.06
N GLY A 260 -13.40 -15.12 -36.40
CA GLY A 260 -14.44 -15.96 -37.02
C GLY A 260 -15.05 -17.10 -36.19
N GLY A 261 -15.12 -17.00 -34.86
CA GLY A 261 -15.89 -17.93 -34.02
C GLY A 261 -15.09 -19.07 -33.36
N VAL A 262 -13.76 -19.10 -33.52
CA VAL A 262 -12.86 -19.98 -32.75
C VAL A 262 -11.67 -19.17 -32.25
N GLY A 263 -11.90 -18.31 -31.27
CA GLY A 263 -10.86 -17.49 -30.68
C GLY A 263 -11.43 -16.54 -29.64
N THR A 264 -11.87 -17.04 -28.50
CA THR A 264 -12.28 -16.15 -27.41
C THR A 264 -11.11 -15.96 -26.47
N THR A 265 -10.57 -14.74 -26.41
CA THR A 265 -9.99 -14.26 -25.16
C THR A 265 -11.19 -14.13 -24.22
N GLY A 266 -11.55 -15.20 -23.52
CA GLY A 266 -12.69 -15.18 -22.61
C GLY A 266 -12.48 -14.17 -21.48
N ASP A 267 -11.22 -13.90 -21.15
CA ASP A 267 -10.80 -13.10 -20.00
C ASP A 267 -9.52 -12.31 -20.34
N VAL A 268 -9.37 -11.15 -19.73
CA VAL A 268 -8.12 -10.39 -19.68
C VAL A 268 -7.56 -10.49 -18.27
N MET A 269 -6.28 -10.82 -18.13
CA MET A 269 -5.62 -10.87 -16.83
C MET A 269 -4.40 -9.96 -16.79
N LEU A 270 -4.15 -9.40 -15.62
CA LEU A 270 -3.08 -8.46 -15.33
C LEU A 270 -2.20 -9.02 -14.20
N ARG A 271 -0.90 -8.76 -14.27
CA ARG A 271 -0.01 -8.90 -13.11
C ARG A 271 1.04 -7.80 -13.09
N ALA A 272 1.50 -7.46 -11.89
CA ALA A 272 2.68 -6.64 -11.67
C ALA A 272 3.80 -7.45 -11.01
N MET A 273 5.05 -7.04 -11.29
CA MET A 273 6.27 -7.52 -10.66
C MET A 273 7.05 -6.32 -10.11
N ASP A 274 7.57 -6.46 -8.89
CA ASP A 274 8.43 -5.44 -8.28
C ASP A 274 9.93 -5.71 -8.51
N GLU A 275 10.78 -4.78 -8.09
CA GLU A 275 12.24 -4.86 -8.22
C GLU A 275 12.88 -5.99 -7.38
N SER A 276 12.13 -6.60 -6.46
CA SER A 276 12.55 -7.81 -5.74
C SER A 276 12.20 -9.10 -6.49
N MET A 277 11.72 -8.97 -7.74
CA MET A 277 11.25 -10.06 -8.60
C MET A 277 10.02 -10.79 -8.04
N MET A 278 9.29 -10.15 -7.11
CA MET A 278 8.05 -10.70 -6.56
C MET A 278 6.89 -10.36 -7.49
N VAL A 279 6.24 -11.41 -7.99
CA VAL A 279 5.09 -11.35 -8.91
C VAL A 279 3.79 -11.67 -8.18
N GLN A 280 2.69 -11.02 -8.57
CA GLN A 280 1.36 -11.37 -8.07
C GLN A 280 1.05 -12.86 -8.34
N PRO A 281 0.47 -13.58 -7.35
CA PRO A 281 0.07 -14.98 -7.54
C PRO A 281 -1.06 -15.07 -8.57
N ARG A 282 -1.15 -16.23 -9.24
CA ARG A 282 -2.25 -16.52 -10.16
C ARG A 282 -3.57 -16.76 -9.41
N ASP A 283 -3.50 -17.45 -8.28
CA ASP A 283 -4.65 -17.93 -7.49
C ASP A 283 -4.98 -17.02 -6.31
#